data_AF-K9IX25-F1
#
_entry.id   AF-K9IX25-F1
#
_cell.length_a   1.000
_cell.length_b   1.000
_cell.length_c   1.000
_cell.angle_alpha   90.00
_cell.angle_beta   90.00
_cell.angle_gamma   90.00
#
_symmetry.space_group_name_H-M   'P 1'
#
loop_
_entity.id
_entity.type
_entity.pdbx_description
1 polymer ?
#
loop_
_entity_poly.entity_id
_entity_poly.type
_entity_poly.pdbx_seq_one_letter_code
_entity_poly.pdbx_strand_id
1 'polypeptide(L)'
;MFNFKAIWEVRNKAKAMPLLLFSMLILLTQPLRSLGTEMKTYSEKTVPSACTLVMCSPVENGLPGRDGRDGREGPRGEKGDPGPAGAMGPSGPPGARGPPGLKGDRGAPGDRGAKGESGLPDITALRRQVEALQGQVQRLQGAFSQYKKVDLFPDGRVVGEKIFKTGGFEKSFQDAQQVCRQAGGQLPSPRSAAENEALRQLVAAQNKAAFLSMTDSQTEGKFTYPTGEPLVYSNWAPGEPNNSGGEEDCVEIFDNGKWNDKSCGERRLVICEF
;
A
#
# COMPACT_ATOMS: atom_id res chain seq x y z
N MET A 1 45.19 -6.55 -6.58
CA MET A 1 45.04 -6.92 -8.00
C MET A 1 43.57 -7.13 -8.29
N PHE A 2 42.91 -6.15 -8.92
CA PHE A 2 41.50 -6.25 -9.29
C PHE A 2 41.33 -7.19 -10.49
N ASN A 3 40.39 -8.13 -10.37
CA ASN A 3 40.20 -9.22 -11.32
C ASN A 3 39.43 -8.73 -12.56
N PHE A 4 40.16 -8.30 -13.59
CA PHE A 4 39.63 -7.79 -14.87
C PHE A 4 38.74 -8.80 -15.62
N LYS A 5 38.78 -10.09 -15.26
CA LYS A 5 38.04 -11.15 -15.95
C LYS A 5 36.52 -11.08 -15.67
N ALA A 6 36.11 -10.64 -14.48
CA ALA A 6 34.70 -10.53 -14.11
C ALA A 6 33.98 -9.34 -14.79
N ILE A 7 34.71 -8.26 -15.08
CA ILE A 7 34.16 -7.05 -15.71
C ILE A 7 33.90 -7.28 -17.21
N TRP A 8 34.72 -8.09 -17.87
CA TRP A 8 34.53 -8.42 -19.29
C TRP A 8 33.29 -9.31 -19.53
N GLU A 9 33.02 -10.25 -18.61
CA GLU A 9 31.90 -11.19 -18.74
C GLU A 9 30.52 -10.54 -18.53
N VAL A 10 30.42 -9.54 -17.66
CA VAL A 10 29.19 -8.75 -17.46
C VAL A 10 28.93 -7.84 -18.67
N ARG A 11 29.99 -7.24 -19.24
CA ARG A 11 29.87 -6.33 -20.40
C ARG A 11 29.46 -7.04 -21.69
N ASN A 12 29.73 -8.34 -21.82
CA ASN A 12 29.35 -9.11 -23.02
C ASN A 12 27.91 -9.67 -22.97
N LYS A 13 27.31 -9.82 -21.79
CA LYS A 13 25.91 -10.25 -21.65
C LYS A 13 24.89 -9.13 -21.93
N ALA A 14 25.30 -7.86 -21.89
CA ALA A 14 24.44 -6.71 -22.19
C ALA A 14 24.22 -6.44 -23.69
N LYS A 15 24.86 -7.18 -24.61
CA LYS A 15 24.72 -7.00 -26.06
C LYS A 15 23.75 -7.97 -26.74
N ALA A 16 23.13 -8.88 -26.00
CA ALA A 16 22.20 -9.90 -26.53
C ALA A 16 20.71 -9.57 -26.35
N MET A 17 20.37 -8.33 -26.02
CA MET A 17 18.99 -7.89 -25.74
C MET A 17 18.37 -6.87 -26.74
N PRO A 18 18.56 -6.98 -28.08
CA PRO A 18 17.71 -6.24 -29.03
C PRO A 18 16.76 -7.12 -29.85
N LEU A 19 16.83 -8.46 -29.77
CA LEU A 19 16.02 -9.35 -30.63
C LEU A 19 14.63 -9.70 -30.06
N LEU A 20 14.41 -9.58 -28.75
CA LEU A 20 13.11 -9.90 -28.13
C LEU A 20 12.10 -8.74 -28.18
N LEU A 21 12.57 -7.49 -28.26
CA LEU A 21 11.70 -6.30 -28.33
C LEU A 21 11.11 -6.07 -29.73
N PHE A 22 11.77 -6.54 -30.80
CA PHE A 22 11.26 -6.43 -32.17
C PHE A 22 10.13 -7.42 -32.49
N SER A 23 10.03 -8.54 -31.78
CA SER A 23 8.94 -9.53 -31.92
C SER A 23 7.60 -9.00 -31.40
N MET A 24 7.62 -8.21 -30.32
CA MET A 24 6.41 -7.72 -29.65
C MET A 24 5.73 -6.56 -30.39
N LEU A 25 6.48 -5.81 -31.22
CA LEU A 25 5.94 -4.69 -32.00
C LEU A 25 5.13 -5.15 -33.23
N ILE A 26 5.40 -6.35 -33.76
CA ILE A 26 4.74 -6.89 -34.96
C ILE A 26 3.31 -7.41 -34.65
N LEU A 27 3.01 -7.70 -33.38
CA LEU A 27 1.68 -8.16 -32.95
C LEU A 27 0.65 -7.02 -32.77
N LEU A 28 1.10 -5.76 -32.71
CA LEU A 28 0.22 -4.60 -32.48
C LEU A 28 -0.26 -3.91 -33.76
N THR A 29 0.20 -4.34 -34.94
CA THR A 29 -0.12 -3.66 -36.22
C THR A 29 -1.03 -4.46 -37.17
N GLN A 30 -1.70 -5.53 -36.71
CA GLN A 30 -2.69 -6.24 -37.54
C GLN A 30 -4.11 -5.68 -37.33
N PRO A 31 -4.87 -5.36 -38.40
CA PRO A 31 -6.20 -4.80 -38.27
C PRO A 31 -7.23 -5.86 -37.87
N LEU A 32 -8.10 -5.50 -36.92
CA LEU A 32 -9.23 -6.29 -36.47
C LEU A 32 -10.19 -6.55 -37.65
N ARG A 33 -10.19 -7.77 -38.20
CA ARG A 33 -11.24 -8.22 -39.11
C ARG A 33 -12.44 -8.70 -38.29
N SER A 34 -13.60 -8.15 -38.66
CA SER A 34 -14.91 -8.38 -38.06
C SER A 34 -15.35 -9.84 -38.13
N LEU A 35 -15.85 -10.35 -37.01
CA LEU A 35 -16.90 -11.37 -36.99
C LEU A 35 -17.91 -10.90 -35.94
N GLY A 36 -18.91 -10.15 -36.41
CA GLY A 36 -20.17 -10.06 -35.71
C GLY A 36 -20.99 -11.29 -36.02
N THR A 37 -21.57 -11.92 -35.00
CA THR A 37 -22.99 -12.27 -34.98
C THR A 37 -23.44 -12.66 -33.57
N GLU A 38 -24.56 -12.04 -33.19
CA GLU A 38 -25.62 -12.48 -32.28
C GLU A 38 -25.30 -12.79 -30.80
N MET A 39 -25.67 -11.85 -29.94
CA MET A 39 -26.13 -12.19 -28.59
C MET A 39 -27.48 -11.52 -28.32
N LYS A 40 -28.49 -12.37 -28.10
CA LYS A 40 -29.88 -12.02 -27.85
C LYS A 40 -30.02 -11.15 -26.60
N THR A 41 -30.88 -10.15 -26.76
CA THR A 41 -31.43 -9.24 -25.77
C THR A 41 -31.89 -9.98 -24.51
N TYR A 42 -31.43 -9.54 -23.34
CA TYR A 42 -32.17 -9.78 -22.08
C TYR A 42 -32.17 -8.51 -21.23
N SER A 43 -33.35 -8.29 -20.66
CA SER A 43 -33.88 -7.06 -20.10
C SER A 43 -33.04 -6.44 -18.99
N GLU A 44 -32.83 -5.14 -19.12
CA GLU A 44 -32.29 -4.22 -18.12
C GLU A 44 -33.27 -4.09 -16.93
N LYS A 45 -32.77 -4.29 -15.71
CA LYS A 45 -33.40 -3.78 -14.48
C LYS A 45 -32.36 -3.01 -13.68
N THR A 46 -32.75 -1.78 -13.41
CA THR A 46 -32.05 -0.68 -12.73
C THR A 46 -31.68 -0.99 -11.28
N VAL A 47 -30.48 -0.58 -10.88
CA VAL A 47 -29.99 -0.56 -9.49
C VAL A 47 -29.96 0.90 -9.01
N PRO A 48 -30.60 1.26 -7.89
CA PRO A 48 -30.32 2.53 -7.23
C PRO A 48 -29.10 2.42 -6.32
N SER A 49 -28.31 3.49 -6.37
CA SER A 49 -27.12 3.77 -5.57
C SER A 49 -27.45 4.12 -4.12
N ALA A 50 -26.40 3.97 -3.29
CA ALA A 50 -26.16 4.56 -1.97
C ALA A 50 -26.65 3.81 -0.72
N CYS A 51 -25.72 3.14 -0.04
CA CYS A 51 -25.64 3.11 1.42
C CYS A 51 -24.20 2.85 1.90
N THR A 52 -23.61 3.90 2.44
CA THR A 52 -22.83 3.99 3.70
C THR A 52 -22.11 2.72 4.20
N LEU A 53 -20.78 2.75 4.13
CA LEU A 53 -19.86 1.88 4.86
C LEU A 53 -19.73 2.35 6.32
N VAL A 54 -20.22 1.55 7.27
CA VAL A 54 -19.66 1.47 8.63
C VAL A 54 -19.64 -0.01 9.03
N MET A 55 -18.44 -0.57 9.10
CA MET A 55 -18.15 -1.91 9.62
C MET A 55 -17.95 -1.81 11.14
N CYS A 56 -18.66 -2.63 11.91
CA CYS A 56 -18.28 -3.01 13.27
C CYS A 56 -18.64 -4.48 13.50
N SER A 57 -17.64 -5.26 13.92
CA SER A 57 -17.71 -6.68 14.29
C SER A 57 -18.54 -6.91 15.56
N PRO A 58 -19.12 -8.11 15.79
CA PRO A 58 -19.68 -8.46 17.10
C PRO A 58 -18.58 -8.96 18.05
N VAL A 59 -18.61 -8.48 19.29
CA VAL A 59 -17.87 -8.99 20.44
C VAL A 59 -18.82 -9.85 21.28
N GLU A 60 -18.41 -11.08 21.58
CA GLU A 60 -19.01 -11.94 22.59
C GLU A 60 -18.85 -11.35 23.99
N ASN A 61 -19.91 -11.35 24.80
CA ASN A 61 -19.81 -11.32 26.27
C ASN A 61 -21.09 -11.85 26.93
N GLY A 62 -20.93 -12.96 27.68
CA GLY A 62 -21.60 -13.24 28.97
C GLY A 62 -23.06 -13.71 28.97
N LEU A 63 -23.27 -15.02 29.15
CA LEU A 63 -24.54 -15.59 29.64
C LEU A 63 -24.53 -15.68 31.18
N PRO A 64 -25.50 -15.08 31.92
CA PRO A 64 -25.64 -15.30 33.36
C PRO A 64 -26.78 -16.27 33.74
N GLY A 65 -26.50 -17.16 34.71
CA GLY A 65 -27.43 -17.63 35.76
C GLY A 65 -28.28 -18.88 35.51
N ARG A 66 -28.18 -19.86 36.43
CA ARG A 66 -28.90 -21.16 36.43
C ARG A 66 -30.37 -21.04 36.88
N ASP A 67 -31.20 -21.93 36.35
CA ASP A 67 -32.62 -22.11 36.71
C ASP A 67 -32.84 -22.53 38.18
N GLY A 68 -33.96 -22.06 38.74
CA GLY A 68 -34.38 -22.29 40.13
C GLY A 68 -34.88 -23.73 40.41
N ARG A 69 -34.75 -24.17 41.66
CA ARG A 69 -35.12 -25.53 42.12
C ARG A 69 -36.64 -25.73 42.16
N ASP A 70 -37.07 -26.95 41.82
CA ASP A 70 -38.46 -27.39 41.89
C ASP A 70 -39.04 -27.40 43.32
N GLY A 71 -40.34 -27.09 43.43
CA GLY A 71 -41.11 -27.10 44.68
C GLY A 71 -41.38 -28.50 45.22
N ARG A 72 -41.44 -28.63 46.56
CA ARG A 72 -41.70 -29.90 47.25
C ARG A 72 -43.17 -30.34 47.08
N GLU A 73 -43.36 -31.64 46.85
CA GLU A 73 -44.65 -32.31 46.77
C GLU A 73 -45.38 -32.31 48.14
N GLY A 74 -46.70 -32.08 48.14
CA GLY A 74 -47.51 -31.97 49.37
C GLY A 74 -47.80 -33.32 50.06
N PRO A 75 -48.10 -33.31 51.37
CA PRO A 75 -48.34 -34.54 52.12
C PRO A 75 -49.64 -35.23 51.69
N ARG A 76 -49.59 -36.57 51.66
CA ARG A 76 -50.69 -37.47 51.31
C ARG A 76 -51.76 -37.49 52.42
N GLY A 77 -53.03 -37.34 52.05
CA GLY A 77 -54.16 -37.36 52.99
C GLY A 77 -54.37 -38.73 53.67
N GLU A 78 -54.83 -38.68 54.92
CA GLU A 78 -55.13 -39.85 55.77
C GLU A 78 -56.34 -40.64 55.28
N LYS A 79 -56.32 -41.95 55.56
CA LYS A 79 -57.33 -42.93 55.16
C LYS A 79 -58.42 -43.02 56.26
N GLY A 80 -59.69 -42.87 55.89
CA GLY A 80 -60.81 -43.06 56.81
C GLY A 80 -61.06 -44.53 57.18
N ASP A 81 -61.60 -44.74 58.38
CA ASP A 81 -61.88 -46.06 58.96
C ASP A 81 -62.99 -46.84 58.22
N PRO A 82 -62.93 -48.20 58.17
CA PRO A 82 -63.98 -49.00 57.55
C PRO A 82 -65.28 -49.06 58.38
N GLY A 83 -66.43 -48.94 57.71
CA GLY A 83 -67.75 -49.27 58.27
C GLY A 83 -68.03 -50.79 58.23
N PRO A 84 -68.99 -51.30 59.05
CA PRO A 84 -69.24 -52.73 59.19
C PRO A 84 -69.93 -53.32 57.94
N ALA A 85 -69.64 -54.59 57.66
CA ALA A 85 -70.14 -55.31 56.49
C ALA A 85 -71.63 -55.65 56.59
N GLY A 86 -72.38 -55.37 55.52
CA GLY A 86 -73.75 -55.83 55.30
C GLY A 86 -73.82 -56.95 54.25
N ALA A 87 -74.80 -57.85 54.39
CA ALA A 87 -74.91 -59.12 53.68
C ALA A 87 -75.11 -59.00 52.16
N MET A 88 -74.54 -59.98 51.45
CA MET A 88 -74.40 -60.09 49.99
C MET A 88 -75.71 -60.43 49.26
N GLY A 89 -75.96 -59.76 48.14
CA GLY A 89 -76.94 -60.15 47.12
C GLY A 89 -76.30 -60.14 45.72
N PRO A 90 -76.55 -61.13 44.85
CA PRO A 90 -75.73 -61.33 43.65
C PRO A 90 -76.23 -60.48 42.47
N SER A 91 -75.32 -59.71 41.88
CA SER A 91 -75.47 -59.17 40.52
C SER A 91 -74.08 -59.10 39.88
N GLY A 92 -74.00 -59.52 38.62
CA GLY A 92 -72.78 -59.99 37.96
C GLY A 92 -71.67 -58.93 37.87
N PRO A 93 -70.38 -59.32 37.95
CA PRO A 93 -69.32 -58.34 37.91
C PRO A 93 -69.20 -57.72 36.50
N PRO A 94 -69.09 -56.38 36.43
CA PRO A 94 -68.64 -55.64 35.26
C PRO A 94 -67.29 -56.17 34.73
N GLY A 95 -67.07 -55.98 33.42
CA GLY A 95 -65.86 -56.43 32.74
C GLY A 95 -64.57 -56.06 33.49
N ALA A 96 -63.61 -56.98 33.53
CA ALA A 96 -62.37 -56.84 34.25
C ALA A 96 -61.71 -55.48 33.97
N ARG A 97 -61.38 -54.74 35.03
CA ARG A 97 -60.57 -53.53 34.95
C ARG A 97 -59.26 -53.89 34.26
N GLY A 98 -58.92 -53.21 33.17
CA GLY A 98 -57.68 -53.43 32.44
C GLY A 98 -56.47 -53.37 33.39
N PRO A 99 -55.40 -54.15 33.14
CA PRO A 99 -54.23 -54.16 34.01
C PRO A 99 -53.69 -52.74 34.20
N PRO A 100 -53.09 -52.41 35.37
CA PRO A 100 -52.40 -51.15 35.56
C PRO A 100 -51.43 -50.90 34.39
N GLY A 101 -51.50 -49.72 33.77
CA GLY A 101 -50.57 -49.37 32.69
C GLY A 101 -49.14 -49.56 33.17
N LEU A 102 -48.30 -50.20 32.34
CA LEU A 102 -46.89 -50.40 32.65
C LEU A 102 -46.27 -49.04 32.97
N LYS A 103 -45.51 -48.97 34.08
CA LYS A 103 -44.75 -47.78 34.46
C LYS A 103 -43.89 -47.38 33.26
N GLY A 104 -44.05 -46.16 32.74
CA GLY A 104 -43.31 -45.70 31.57
C GLY A 104 -41.81 -45.87 31.78
N ASP A 105 -41.13 -46.36 30.74
CA ASP A 105 -39.69 -46.60 30.80
C ASP A 105 -38.94 -45.30 31.15
N ARG A 106 -37.85 -45.43 31.91
CA ARG A 106 -36.99 -44.29 32.25
C ARG A 106 -36.54 -43.62 30.95
N GLY A 107 -36.80 -42.32 30.80
CA GLY A 107 -36.40 -41.56 29.62
C GLY A 107 -34.91 -41.78 29.30
N ALA A 108 -34.60 -41.94 28.01
CA ALA A 108 -33.24 -42.21 27.56
C ALA A 108 -32.27 -41.16 28.14
N PRO A 109 -31.06 -41.55 28.58
CA PRO A 109 -30.02 -40.59 28.96
C PRO A 109 -29.85 -39.54 27.86
N GLY A 110 -29.83 -38.26 28.21
CA GLY A 110 -29.70 -37.19 27.24
C GLY A 110 -28.42 -37.32 26.42
N ASP A 111 -28.49 -36.98 25.13
CA ASP A 111 -27.36 -37.10 24.22
C ASP A 111 -26.15 -36.33 24.75
N ARG A 112 -24.97 -36.95 24.63
CA ARG A 112 -23.71 -36.29 24.99
C ARG A 112 -23.55 -35.03 24.15
N GLY A 113 -23.36 -33.88 24.80
CA GLY A 113 -23.19 -32.59 24.12
C GLY A 113 -22.09 -32.65 23.04
N ALA A 114 -22.32 -31.94 21.93
CA ALA A 114 -21.40 -31.91 20.80
C ALA A 114 -19.99 -31.51 21.25
N LYS A 115 -18.98 -32.23 20.75
CA LYS A 115 -17.58 -31.89 20.98
C LYS A 115 -17.31 -30.49 20.41
N GLY A 116 -16.79 -29.57 21.22
CA GLY A 116 -16.51 -28.20 20.80
C GLY A 116 -15.60 -28.15 19.55
N GLU A 117 -15.86 -27.18 18.68
CA GLU A 117 -15.08 -26.98 17.45
C GLU A 117 -13.61 -26.73 17.82
N SER A 118 -12.73 -27.63 17.38
CA SER A 118 -11.28 -27.42 17.45
C SER A 118 -10.91 -26.18 16.62
N GLY A 119 -10.18 -25.23 17.22
CA GLY A 119 -9.85 -23.94 16.60
C GLY A 119 -9.38 -24.07 15.14
N LEU A 120 -9.94 -23.22 14.26
CA LEU A 120 -9.75 -23.29 12.82
C LEU A 120 -8.25 -23.31 12.46
N PRO A 121 -7.75 -24.36 11.78
CA PRO A 121 -6.36 -24.45 11.29
C PRO A 121 -5.92 -23.24 10.45
N ASP A 122 -6.90 -22.58 9.83
CA ASP A 122 -6.72 -21.47 8.89
C ASP A 122 -6.15 -20.20 9.54
N ILE A 123 -6.55 -19.86 10.77
CA ILE A 123 -6.03 -18.67 11.48
C ILE A 123 -4.54 -18.83 11.79
N THR A 124 -4.11 -20.05 12.15
CA THR A 124 -2.70 -20.34 12.44
C THR A 124 -1.87 -20.32 11.15
N ALA A 125 -2.42 -20.82 10.04
CA ALA A 125 -1.77 -20.76 8.73
C ALA A 125 -1.64 -19.31 8.25
N LEU A 126 -2.70 -18.50 8.35
CA LEU A 126 -2.70 -17.09 7.98
C LEU A 126 -1.68 -16.28 8.80
N ARG A 127 -1.61 -16.52 10.12
CA ARG A 127 -0.60 -15.87 10.98
C ARG A 127 0.83 -16.14 10.51
N ARG A 128 1.15 -17.40 10.17
CA ARG A 128 2.48 -17.76 9.64
C ARG A 128 2.77 -17.06 8.31
N GLN A 129 1.78 -16.91 7.45
CA GLN A 129 1.94 -16.17 6.19
C GLN A 129 2.23 -14.68 6.43
N VAL A 130 1.52 -14.05 7.38
CA VAL A 130 1.77 -12.65 7.76
C VAL A 130 3.17 -12.48 8.33
N GLU A 131 3.61 -13.36 9.22
CA GLU A 131 4.98 -13.34 9.78
C GLU A 131 6.04 -13.53 8.68
N ALA A 132 5.79 -14.43 7.72
CA ALA A 132 6.68 -14.63 6.58
C ALA A 132 6.75 -13.39 5.66
N LEU A 133 5.62 -12.76 5.36
CA LEU A 133 5.54 -11.53 4.57
C LEU A 133 6.23 -10.35 5.28
N GLN A 134 6.02 -10.21 6.59
CA GLN A 134 6.74 -9.20 7.40
C GLN A 134 8.25 -9.38 7.28
N GLY A 135 8.75 -10.62 7.38
CA GLY A 135 10.16 -10.93 7.17
C GLY A 135 10.65 -10.61 5.74
N GLN A 136 9.82 -10.84 4.72
CA GLN A 136 10.16 -10.48 3.34
C GLN A 136 10.25 -8.96 3.15
N VAL A 137 9.29 -8.20 3.67
CA VAL A 137 9.28 -6.73 3.59
C VAL A 137 10.51 -6.15 4.28
N GLN A 138 10.87 -6.63 5.47
CA GLN A 138 12.07 -6.16 6.19
C GLN A 138 13.35 -6.43 5.39
N ARG A 139 13.47 -7.61 4.76
CA ARG A 139 14.63 -7.93 3.90
C ARG A 139 14.68 -7.03 2.67
N LEU A 140 13.54 -6.80 2.01
CA LEU A 140 13.45 -5.90 0.86
C LEU A 140 13.81 -4.46 1.22
N GLN A 141 13.31 -3.96 2.36
CA GLN A 141 13.67 -2.63 2.88
C GLN A 141 15.17 -2.50 3.13
N GLY A 142 15.79 -3.51 3.75
CA GLY A 142 17.23 -3.55 3.98
C GLY A 142 18.05 -3.54 2.68
N ALA A 143 17.68 -4.41 1.74
CA ALA A 143 18.33 -4.48 0.43
C ALA A 143 18.16 -3.19 -0.38
N PHE A 144 16.97 -2.59 -0.36
CA PHE A 144 16.70 -1.32 -1.03
C PHE A 144 17.51 -0.17 -0.42
N SER A 145 17.61 -0.11 0.91
CA SER A 145 18.43 0.90 1.60
C SER A 145 19.91 0.78 1.20
N GLN A 146 20.43 -0.44 1.10
CA GLN A 146 21.79 -0.67 0.60
C GLN A 146 21.94 -0.28 -0.87
N TYR A 147 21.01 -0.69 -1.73
CA TYR A 147 21.05 -0.38 -3.16
C TYR A 147 20.99 1.12 -3.42
N LYS A 148 20.14 1.85 -2.68
CA LYS A 148 20.05 3.32 -2.73
C LYS A 148 21.41 3.97 -2.45
N LYS A 149 22.16 3.51 -1.43
CA LYS A 149 23.50 4.03 -1.14
C LYS A 149 24.48 3.79 -2.30
N VAL A 150 24.41 2.63 -2.93
CA VAL A 150 25.28 2.27 -4.06
C VAL A 150 24.94 3.09 -5.30
N ASP A 151 23.67 3.25 -5.64
CA ASP A 151 23.24 4.01 -6.83
C ASP A 151 23.54 5.52 -6.74
N LEU A 152 23.54 6.06 -5.52
CA LEU A 152 23.85 7.47 -5.28
C LEU A 152 25.35 7.76 -5.18
N PHE A 153 26.21 6.74 -5.12
CA PHE A 153 27.64 6.95 -5.05
C PHE A 153 28.27 6.96 -6.47
N PRO A 154 29.05 7.99 -6.85
CA PRO A 154 29.36 9.23 -6.13
C PRO A 154 28.40 10.41 -6.45
N ASP A 155 27.56 10.24 -7.47
CA ASP A 155 26.89 11.32 -8.22
C ASP A 155 25.51 11.72 -7.69
N GLY A 156 25.10 11.23 -6.52
CA GLY A 156 23.78 11.45 -5.96
C GLY A 156 23.79 11.93 -4.50
N ARG A 157 22.80 12.72 -4.12
CA ARG A 157 22.54 13.17 -2.75
C ARG A 157 21.06 13.05 -2.43
N VAL A 158 20.74 12.78 -1.16
CA VAL A 158 19.36 12.68 -0.66
C VAL A 158 19.17 13.71 0.43
N VAL A 159 18.10 14.49 0.35
CA VAL A 159 17.69 15.46 1.38
C VAL A 159 16.19 15.36 1.55
N GLY A 160 15.74 14.93 2.73
CA GLY A 160 14.33 14.61 2.95
C GLY A 160 13.85 13.54 1.97
N GLU A 161 12.80 13.86 1.22
CA GLU A 161 12.23 12.97 0.19
C GLU A 161 12.87 13.15 -1.19
N LYS A 162 13.62 14.23 -1.42
CA LYS A 162 14.24 14.55 -2.71
C LYS A 162 15.55 13.80 -2.93
N ILE A 163 15.78 13.44 -4.19
CA ILE A 163 17.07 12.92 -4.68
C ILE A 163 17.61 13.86 -5.75
N PHE A 164 18.83 14.37 -5.52
CA PHE A 164 19.59 15.08 -6.55
C PHE A 164 20.60 14.13 -7.17
N LYS A 165 20.67 14.03 -8.49
CA LYS A 165 21.66 13.20 -9.20
C LYS A 165 22.23 13.96 -10.39
N THR A 166 23.56 13.91 -10.55
CA THR A 166 24.23 14.49 -11.71
C THR A 166 24.53 13.45 -12.78
N GLY A 167 24.48 13.88 -14.04
CA GLY A 167 24.97 13.09 -15.18
C GLY A 167 26.47 13.24 -15.45
N GLY A 168 27.16 14.17 -14.79
CA GLY A 168 28.59 14.47 -15.01
C GLY A 168 28.91 15.23 -16.32
N PHE A 169 27.91 15.54 -17.14
CA PHE A 169 28.04 16.28 -18.39
C PHE A 169 27.33 17.64 -18.34
N GLU A 170 27.67 18.53 -19.27
CA GLU A 170 27.15 19.89 -19.34
C GLU A 170 26.23 20.07 -20.54
N LYS A 171 25.21 20.93 -20.40
CA LYS A 171 24.22 21.27 -21.43
C LYS A 171 23.78 22.73 -21.28
N SER A 172 23.15 23.27 -22.33
CA SER A 172 22.37 24.52 -22.20
C SER A 172 21.16 24.30 -21.29
N PHE A 173 20.57 25.38 -20.79
CA PHE A 173 19.45 25.27 -19.87
C PHE A 173 18.27 24.46 -20.45
N GLN A 174 17.89 24.76 -21.69
CA GLN A 174 16.78 24.08 -22.37
C GLN A 174 17.05 22.57 -22.53
N ASP A 175 18.26 22.20 -22.96
CA ASP A 175 18.67 20.80 -23.11
C ASP A 175 18.71 20.09 -21.73
N ALA A 176 19.24 20.76 -20.70
CA ALA A 176 19.33 20.20 -19.35
C ALA A 176 17.92 19.96 -18.77
N GLN A 177 17.01 20.91 -18.97
CA GLN A 177 15.61 20.78 -18.59
C GLN A 177 14.94 19.60 -19.30
N GLN A 178 15.20 19.42 -20.59
CA GLN A 178 14.68 18.28 -21.35
C GLN A 178 15.24 16.95 -20.85
N VAL A 179 16.54 16.88 -20.55
CA VAL A 179 17.17 15.67 -19.97
C VAL A 179 16.47 15.25 -18.68
N CYS A 180 16.26 16.19 -17.76
CA CYS A 180 15.62 15.86 -16.49
C CYS A 180 14.15 15.46 -16.66
N ARG A 181 13.39 16.15 -17.52
CA ARG A 181 12.00 15.78 -17.83
C ARG A 181 11.88 14.39 -18.43
N GLN A 182 12.75 14.05 -19.37
CA GLN A 182 12.76 12.72 -20.00
C GLN A 182 13.15 11.61 -19.02
N ALA A 183 13.93 11.94 -17.98
CA ALA A 183 14.24 11.04 -16.89
C ALA A 183 13.11 10.89 -15.85
N GLY A 184 12.00 11.64 -15.98
CA GLY A 184 10.89 11.64 -15.03
C GLY A 184 11.08 12.57 -13.83
N GLY A 185 12.01 13.52 -13.92
CA GLY A 185 12.28 14.53 -12.90
C GLY A 185 12.32 15.94 -13.48
N GLN A 186 13.03 16.84 -12.82
CA GLN A 186 13.23 18.22 -13.29
C GLN A 186 14.62 18.75 -12.92
N LEU A 187 14.99 19.94 -13.42
CA LEU A 187 16.19 20.65 -12.93
C LEU A 187 16.05 20.92 -11.42
N PRO A 188 17.16 21.04 -10.67
CA PRO A 188 17.09 21.14 -9.22
C PRO A 188 16.46 22.45 -8.77
N SER A 189 15.53 22.35 -7.83
CA SER A 189 14.80 23.48 -7.25
C SER A 189 15.04 23.50 -5.74
N PRO A 190 16.22 23.96 -5.26
CA PRO A 190 16.50 24.03 -3.83
C PRO A 190 15.51 24.98 -3.13
N ARG A 191 14.72 24.42 -2.21
CA ARG A 191 13.72 25.14 -1.39
C ARG A 191 14.15 25.33 0.05
N SER A 192 15.38 24.95 0.39
CA SER A 192 15.98 25.14 1.72
C SER A 192 17.50 25.18 1.65
N ALA A 193 18.14 25.66 2.72
CA ALA A 193 19.59 25.63 2.85
C ALA A 193 20.16 24.20 2.81
N ALA A 194 19.44 23.21 3.36
CA ALA A 194 19.86 21.81 3.34
C ALA A 194 19.86 21.23 1.91
N GLU A 195 18.84 21.55 1.11
CA GLU A 195 18.80 21.15 -0.30
C GLU A 195 19.91 21.84 -1.10
N ASN A 196 20.14 23.13 -0.85
CA ASN A 196 21.21 23.88 -1.51
C ASN A 196 22.61 23.30 -1.20
N GLU A 197 22.85 22.90 0.05
CA GLU A 197 24.10 22.27 0.46
C GLU A 197 24.32 20.92 -0.25
N ALA A 198 23.27 20.12 -0.45
CA ALA A 198 23.39 18.87 -1.21
C ALA A 198 23.77 19.10 -2.67
N LEU A 199 23.20 20.13 -3.31
CA LEU A 199 23.60 20.53 -4.67
C LEU A 199 25.05 21.02 -4.71
N ARG A 200 25.45 21.86 -3.76
CA ARG A 200 26.83 22.34 -3.62
C ARG A 200 27.84 21.19 -3.57
N GLN A 201 27.53 20.11 -2.84
CA GLN A 201 28.42 18.94 -2.77
C GLN A 201 28.60 18.23 -4.10
N LEU A 202 27.54 18.16 -4.94
CA LEU A 202 27.63 17.59 -6.29
C LEU A 202 28.44 18.50 -7.22
N VAL A 203 28.15 19.80 -7.20
CA VAL A 203 28.86 20.83 -7.98
C VAL A 203 30.36 20.84 -7.64
N ALA A 204 30.70 20.85 -6.34
CA ALA A 204 32.08 20.83 -5.88
C ALA A 204 32.81 19.53 -6.24
N ALA A 205 32.14 18.37 -6.17
CA ALA A 205 32.74 17.10 -6.56
C ALA A 205 33.03 17.01 -8.06
N GLN A 206 32.20 17.66 -8.89
CA GLN A 206 32.37 17.72 -10.34
C GLN A 206 33.25 18.90 -10.80
N ASN A 207 33.52 19.85 -9.91
CA ASN A 207 34.23 21.10 -10.19
C ASN A 207 33.61 21.88 -11.37
N LYS A 208 32.26 21.93 -11.42
CA LYS A 208 31.47 22.54 -12.50
C LYS A 208 30.19 23.15 -11.96
N ALA A 209 29.96 24.43 -12.20
CA ALA A 209 28.70 25.09 -11.86
C ALA A 209 27.51 24.42 -12.58
N ALA A 210 26.34 24.41 -11.93
CA ALA A 210 25.13 23.72 -12.42
C ALA A 210 23.97 24.69 -12.58
N PHE A 211 23.08 24.41 -13.54
CA PHE A 211 21.81 25.14 -13.63
C PHE A 211 20.86 24.73 -12.50
N LEU A 212 20.14 25.70 -11.96
CA LEU A 212 18.92 25.50 -11.17
C LEU A 212 17.70 25.58 -12.08
N SER A 213 16.52 25.22 -11.59
CA SER A 213 15.30 25.17 -12.41
C SER A 213 14.65 26.52 -12.67
N MET A 214 14.96 27.51 -11.84
CA MET A 214 14.25 28.77 -11.79
C MET A 214 14.73 29.73 -12.87
N THR A 215 13.80 30.51 -13.42
CA THR A 215 14.08 31.57 -14.40
C THR A 215 13.19 32.77 -14.13
N ASP A 216 13.58 33.93 -14.63
CA ASP A 216 12.78 35.16 -14.65
C ASP A 216 12.39 35.58 -16.08
N SER A 217 12.55 34.71 -17.07
CA SER A 217 12.17 34.94 -18.49
C SER A 217 10.73 35.42 -18.72
N GLN A 218 9.82 35.22 -17.75
CA GLN A 218 8.45 35.75 -17.82
C GLN A 218 8.34 37.19 -17.32
N THR A 219 9.16 37.58 -16.36
CA THR A 219 9.13 38.90 -15.72
C THR A 219 10.51 39.16 -15.13
N GLU A 220 11.29 39.98 -15.82
CA GLU A 220 12.63 40.42 -15.44
C GLU A 220 12.73 40.77 -13.93
N GLY A 221 13.75 40.23 -13.27
CA GLY A 221 14.01 40.41 -11.84
C GLY A 221 13.09 39.59 -10.93
N LYS A 222 12.15 38.82 -11.47
CA LYS A 222 11.22 37.98 -10.71
C LYS A 222 11.39 36.49 -11.07
N PHE A 223 12.39 35.88 -10.46
CA PHE A 223 12.65 34.45 -10.58
C PHE A 223 11.48 33.61 -10.03
N THR A 224 11.06 32.63 -10.81
CA THR A 224 9.99 31.68 -10.47
C THR A 224 10.43 30.26 -10.72
N TYR A 225 9.85 29.31 -9.98
CA TYR A 225 10.03 27.90 -10.28
C TYR A 225 9.31 27.53 -11.61
N PRO A 226 9.58 26.35 -12.20
CA PRO A 226 8.92 25.91 -13.44
C PRO A 226 7.38 25.89 -13.37
N THR A 227 6.83 25.76 -12.17
CA THR A 227 5.39 25.76 -11.86
C THR A 227 4.80 27.18 -11.71
N GLY A 228 5.64 28.22 -11.75
CA GLY A 228 5.26 29.63 -11.77
C GLY A 228 5.18 30.31 -10.39
N GLU A 229 5.31 29.56 -9.29
CA GLU A 229 5.34 30.14 -7.96
C GLU A 229 6.68 30.85 -7.65
N PRO A 230 6.66 31.89 -6.81
CA PRO A 230 7.86 32.64 -6.46
C PRO A 230 8.82 31.82 -5.61
N LEU A 231 10.09 32.23 -5.59
CA LEU A 231 11.12 31.60 -4.76
C LEU A 231 10.73 31.62 -3.27
N VAL A 232 10.81 30.46 -2.63
CA VAL A 232 10.69 30.34 -1.16
C VAL A 232 12.05 30.35 -0.46
N TYR A 233 13.12 30.19 -1.23
CA TYR A 233 14.50 30.18 -0.78
C TYR A 233 15.40 30.75 -1.89
N SER A 234 16.41 31.52 -1.51
CA SER A 234 17.46 31.98 -2.41
C SER A 234 18.82 32.06 -1.70
N ASN A 235 19.91 31.96 -2.46
CA ASN A 235 21.26 32.08 -1.94
C ASN A 235 22.19 32.83 -2.91
N TRP A 236 21.72 33.96 -3.41
CA TRP A 236 22.46 34.84 -4.32
C TRP A 236 23.85 35.21 -3.80
N ALA A 237 24.81 35.28 -4.72
CA ALA A 237 26.11 35.90 -4.45
C ALA A 237 25.93 37.41 -4.23
N PRO A 238 26.86 38.07 -3.51
CA PRO A 238 26.79 39.52 -3.34
C PRO A 238 26.79 40.23 -4.70
N GLY A 239 25.74 41.02 -4.98
CA GLY A 239 25.57 41.73 -6.24
C GLY A 239 24.61 41.07 -7.23
N GLU A 240 24.20 39.82 -6.97
CA GLU A 240 23.29 39.06 -7.85
C GLU A 240 21.83 39.07 -7.35
N PRO A 241 20.84 38.90 -8.24
CA PRO A 241 20.97 38.86 -9.70
C PRO A 241 21.24 40.24 -10.30
N ASN A 242 22.08 40.33 -11.33
CA ASN A 242 22.53 41.60 -11.91
C ASN A 242 22.11 41.84 -13.36
N ASN A 243 21.50 40.84 -14.00
CA ASN A 243 21.15 40.76 -15.40
C ASN A 243 22.25 41.29 -16.33
N SER A 244 23.47 40.76 -16.18
CA SER A 244 24.65 41.30 -16.86
C SER A 244 24.53 41.12 -18.37
N GLY A 245 24.39 42.25 -19.08
CA GLY A 245 24.19 42.26 -20.53
C GLY A 245 22.72 42.18 -20.95
N GLY A 246 21.78 42.15 -20.00
CA GLY A 246 20.34 42.26 -20.25
C GLY A 246 19.65 40.97 -20.72
N GLU A 247 20.32 39.81 -20.66
CA GLU A 247 19.83 38.53 -21.17
C GLU A 247 20.20 37.33 -20.26
N GLU A 248 20.31 37.55 -18.95
CA GLU A 248 20.67 36.50 -17.98
C GLU A 248 19.48 35.91 -17.22
N ASP A 249 18.59 35.20 -17.93
CA ASP A 249 17.34 34.76 -17.32
C ASP A 249 17.40 33.46 -16.48
N CYS A 250 18.53 32.73 -16.50
CA CYS A 250 18.66 31.42 -15.87
C CYS A 250 19.54 31.49 -14.62
N VAL A 251 19.40 30.55 -13.68
CA VAL A 251 20.21 30.57 -12.46
C VAL A 251 21.25 29.46 -12.46
N GLU A 252 22.50 29.79 -12.15
CA GLU A 252 23.55 28.82 -11.84
C GLU A 252 23.91 28.80 -10.35
N ILE A 253 24.40 27.66 -9.87
CA ILE A 253 24.97 27.48 -8.55
C ILE A 253 26.46 27.13 -8.64
N PHE A 254 27.30 27.83 -7.87
CA PHE A 254 28.74 27.61 -7.76
C PHE A 254 29.11 26.56 -6.70
N ASP A 255 30.39 26.18 -6.65
CA ASP A 255 30.96 25.21 -5.70
C ASP A 255 30.95 25.69 -4.22
N ASN A 256 30.86 27.00 -4.01
CA ASN A 256 30.62 27.65 -2.72
C ASN A 256 29.11 27.71 -2.36
N GLY A 257 28.24 27.26 -3.26
CA GLY A 257 26.79 27.16 -3.07
C GLY A 257 26.02 28.46 -3.33
N LYS A 258 26.71 29.54 -3.72
CA LYS A 258 26.10 30.82 -4.10
C LYS A 258 25.55 30.79 -5.51
N TRP A 259 24.54 31.62 -5.74
CA TRP A 259 23.83 31.69 -7.01
C TRP A 259 24.22 32.93 -7.80
N ASN A 260 24.20 32.77 -9.11
CA ASN A 260 24.40 33.83 -10.10
C ASN A 260 23.34 33.65 -11.19
N ASP A 261 22.77 34.75 -11.67
CA ASP A 261 21.97 34.72 -12.88
C ASP A 261 22.91 34.65 -14.09
N LYS A 262 22.49 33.91 -15.11
CA LYS A 262 23.34 33.53 -16.22
C LYS A 262 22.52 33.33 -17.48
N SER A 263 23.11 33.71 -18.61
CA SER A 263 22.52 33.43 -19.92
C SER A 263 22.18 31.94 -20.07
N CYS A 264 20.93 31.65 -20.41
CA CYS A 264 20.41 30.30 -20.56
C CYS A 264 21.09 29.48 -21.67
N GLY A 265 21.78 30.15 -22.60
CA GLY A 265 22.55 29.54 -23.69
C GLY A 265 23.88 28.94 -23.24
N GLU A 266 24.38 29.35 -22.08
CA GLU A 266 25.62 28.84 -21.50
C GLU A 266 25.53 27.36 -21.16
N ARG A 267 26.68 26.68 -21.09
CA ARG A 267 26.74 25.25 -20.76
C ARG A 267 27.08 25.08 -19.29
N ARG A 268 26.23 24.35 -18.55
CA ARG A 268 26.43 24.04 -17.13
C ARG A 268 26.13 22.59 -16.82
N LEU A 269 26.64 22.13 -15.68
CA LEU A 269 26.49 20.75 -15.21
C LEU A 269 25.01 20.39 -15.10
N VAL A 270 24.64 19.24 -15.65
CA VAL A 270 23.28 18.72 -15.52
C VAL A 270 23.16 17.97 -14.20
N ILE A 271 22.32 18.53 -13.34
CA ILE A 271 21.80 17.88 -12.14
C ILE A 271 20.29 17.78 -12.34
N CYS A 272 19.68 16.68 -11.91
CA CYS A 272 18.23 16.52 -11.87
C CYS A 272 17.78 16.26 -10.44
N GLU A 273 16.58 16.72 -10.10
CA GLU A 273 15.85 16.33 -8.90
C GLU A 273 14.73 15.33 -9.23
N PHE A 274 14.55 14.36 -8.33
CA PHE A 274 13.54 13.29 -8.35
C PHE A 274 12.85 13.20 -6.99
#